data_AF-A0A6G3S697-F1
#
_entry.id   AF-A0A6G3S697-F1
#
_cell.length_a   1.000
_cell.length_b   1.000
_cell.length_c   1.000
_cell.angle_alpha   90.00
_cell.angle_beta   90.00
_cell.angle_gamma   90.00
#
_symmetry.space_group_name_H-M   'P 1'
#
loop_
_entity.id
_entity.type
_entity.pdbx_description
1 polymer ?
#
loop_
_entity_poly.entity_id
_entity_poly.type
_entity_poly.pdbx_seq_one_letter_code
_entity_poly.pdbx_strand_id
1 'polypeptide(L)'
;DTALLRRALAVWARPGESVQVSATPGTPAGAPPGPPQLLYAGEIDRARVVLLYDGLRVVRYAEPQSGTSGAALDFARVDGATGPQAGAVVVDR
;
A
#
# COMPACT_ATOMS: atom_id res chain seq x y z
N ASP A 1 7.17 -4.76 12.07
CA ASP A 1 8.17 -3.68 12.11
C ASP A 1 7.48 -2.32 12.23
N THR A 2 7.59 -1.65 13.38
CA THR A 2 6.94 -0.35 13.65
C THR A 2 7.56 0.80 12.86
N ALA A 3 8.86 0.73 12.54
CA ALA A 3 9.53 1.77 11.76
C ALA A 3 9.05 1.73 10.30
N LEU A 4 8.94 0.53 9.74
CA LEU A 4 8.37 0.31 8.40
C LEU A 4 6.93 0.81 8.32
N LEU A 5 6.08 0.48 9.30
CA LEU A 5 4.69 0.97 9.35
C LEU A 5 4.61 2.49 9.39
N ARG A 6 5.45 3.15 10.21
CA ARG A 6 5.48 4.62 10.30
C ARG A 6 5.87 5.26 8.97
N ARG A 7 6.85 4.69 8.27
CA ARG A 7 7.25 5.16 6.94
C ARG A 7 6.12 4.99 5.92
N ALA A 8 5.48 3.82 5.88
CA ALA A 8 4.35 3.56 4.99
C ALA A 8 3.21 4.58 5.19
N LEU A 9 2.84 4.86 6.44
CA LEU A 9 1.81 5.85 6.76
C LEU A 9 2.22 7.28 6.38
N ALA A 10 3.48 7.65 6.60
CA ALA A 10 3.99 8.97 6.21
C ALA A 10 3.98 9.15 4.68
N VAL A 11 4.41 8.13 3.94
CA VAL A 11 4.41 8.12 2.47
C VAL A 11 2.98 8.18 1.94
N TRP A 12 2.03 7.43 2.52
CA TRP A 12 0.64 7.53 2.09
C TRP A 12 0.04 8.92 2.36
N ALA A 13 0.33 9.51 3.52
CA ALA A 13 -0.15 10.85 3.81
C ALA A 13 0.40 11.91 2.84
N ARG A 14 1.68 11.81 2.48
CA ARG A 14 2.39 12.72 1.57
C ARG A 14 3.50 11.98 0.80
N PRO A 15 3.23 11.45 -0.40
CA PRO A 15 4.24 10.78 -1.20
C PRO A 15 5.36 11.76 -1.59
N GLY A 16 6.62 11.36 -1.39
CA GLY A 16 7.76 12.11 -1.91
C GLY A 16 7.90 11.94 -3.42
N GLU A 17 8.63 12.83 -4.08
CA GLU A 17 8.79 12.82 -5.55
C GLU A 17 9.39 11.53 -6.12
N SER A 18 10.19 10.82 -5.32
CA SER A 18 10.79 9.54 -5.71
C SER A 18 9.87 8.33 -5.54
N VAL A 19 8.69 8.51 -4.93
CA VAL A 19 7.71 7.44 -4.70
C VAL A 19 6.87 7.26 -5.96
N GLN A 20 6.86 6.05 -6.50
CA GLN A 20 5.98 5.69 -7.59
C GLN A 20 4.58 5.47 -7.05
N VAL A 21 3.62 6.28 -7.48
CA VAL A 21 2.22 6.17 -7.04
C VAL A 21 1.39 5.59 -8.18
N SER A 22 0.64 4.53 -7.90
CA SER A 22 -0.27 3.91 -8.86
C SER A 22 -1.64 3.67 -8.24
N ALA A 23 -2.70 3.75 -9.03
CA ALA A 23 -4.06 3.47 -8.57
C ALA A 23 -4.86 2.74 -9.64
N THR A 24 -5.60 1.71 -9.25
CA THR A 24 -6.62 1.12 -10.11
C THR A 24 -7.60 2.23 -10.57
N PRO A 25 -7.97 2.31 -11.86
CA PRO A 25 -8.87 3.35 -12.36
C PRO A 25 -10.13 3.51 -11.50
N GLY A 26 -10.49 4.75 -11.17
CA GLY A 26 -11.62 5.06 -10.29
C GLY A 26 -11.34 4.88 -8.79
N THR A 27 -10.14 4.47 -8.39
CA THR A 27 -9.71 4.42 -6.99
C THR A 27 -9.10 5.77 -6.59
N PRO A 28 -9.62 6.45 -5.55
CA PRO A 28 -8.96 7.64 -5.02
C PRO A 28 -7.53 7.30 -4.58
N ALA A 29 -6.59 8.23 -4.73
CA ALA A 29 -5.18 8.09 -4.27
C ALA A 29 -4.82 9.05 -3.12
N GLY A 30 -5.81 9.74 -2.55
CA GLY A 30 -5.60 10.65 -1.42
C GLY A 30 -5.23 9.94 -0.12
N ALA A 31 -4.83 10.72 0.88
CA ALA A 31 -4.56 10.28 2.25
C ALA A 31 -5.72 9.45 2.83
N PRO A 32 -5.45 8.56 3.81
CA PRO A 32 -6.51 7.78 4.42
C PRO A 32 -7.49 8.69 5.19
N PRO A 33 -8.81 8.46 5.09
CA PRO A 33 -9.83 9.27 5.77
C PRO A 33 -9.81 9.11 7.30
N GLY A 34 -9.15 8.08 7.81
CA GLY A 34 -8.98 7.79 9.23
C GLY A 34 -7.84 6.79 9.45
N PRO A 35 -7.64 6.27 10.67
CA PRO A 35 -6.60 5.28 10.94
C PRO A 35 -6.84 4.01 10.12
N PRO A 36 -5.94 3.64 9.19
CA PRO A 36 -6.09 2.42 8.43
C PRO A 36 -5.76 1.19 9.28
N GLN A 37 -6.42 0.08 9.00
CA GLN A 37 -6.10 -1.24 9.54
C GLN A 37 -4.81 -1.76 8.91
N LEU A 38 -3.88 -2.24 9.74
CA LEU A 38 -2.73 -3.00 9.27
C LEU A 38 -3.16 -4.42 8.91
N LEU A 39 -2.94 -4.82 7.67
CA LEU A 39 -3.16 -6.19 7.20
C LEU A 39 -1.88 -7.01 7.21
N TYR A 40 -0.76 -6.40 6.78
CA TYR A 40 0.54 -7.06 6.69
C TYR A 40 1.69 -6.05 6.80
N ALA A 41 2.79 -6.46 7.42
CA ALA A 41 4.07 -5.76 7.36
C ALA A 41 5.21 -6.76 7.49
N GLY A 42 6.02 -6.90 6.44
CA GLY A 42 7.13 -7.86 6.44
C GLY A 42 7.93 -7.81 5.14
N GLU A 43 8.87 -8.74 5.01
CA GLU A 43 9.72 -8.87 3.83
C GLU A 43 9.10 -9.88 2.85
N ILE A 44 9.13 -9.55 1.56
CA ILE A 44 8.73 -10.41 0.45
C ILE A 44 9.82 -10.25 -0.62
N ASP A 45 10.48 -11.35 -0.97
CA ASP A 45 11.68 -11.38 -1.81
C ASP A 45 12.70 -10.30 -1.40
N ARG A 46 12.96 -9.28 -2.24
CA ARG A 46 13.93 -8.19 -2.00
C ARG A 46 13.29 -6.89 -1.51
N ALA A 47 12.01 -6.91 -1.17
CA ALA A 47 11.25 -5.74 -0.72
C ALA A 47 10.73 -5.89 0.71
N ARG A 48 10.57 -4.76 1.39
CA ARG A 48 9.74 -4.62 2.57
C ARG A 48 8.38 -4.11 2.14
N VAL A 49 7.32 -4.82 2.53
CA VAL A 49 5.96 -4.56 2.09
C VAL A 49 5.07 -4.29 3.29
N VAL A 50 4.21 -3.28 3.18
CA VAL A 50 3.11 -3.01 4.11
C VAL A 50 1.80 -3.00 3.32
N LEU A 51 0.81 -3.73 3.82
CA LEU A 51 -0.55 -3.69 3.32
C LEU A 51 -1.46 -3.05 4.36
N LEU A 52 -2.19 -2.02 3.95
CA LEU A 52 -3.11 -1.26 4.78
C LEU A 52 -4.52 -1.29 4.17
N TYR A 53 -5.55 -1.19 5.00
CA TYR A 53 -6.94 -1.07 4.57
C TYR A 53 -7.61 0.11 5.29
N ASP A 54 -8.17 1.07 4.55
CA ASP A 54 -8.83 2.25 5.13
C ASP A 54 -10.36 2.17 5.18
N GLY A 55 -10.94 1.00 4.90
CA GLY A 55 -12.39 0.82 4.80
C GLY A 55 -12.96 0.97 3.38
N LEU A 56 -12.14 1.41 2.41
CA LEU A 56 -12.53 1.54 1.01
C LEU A 56 -11.61 0.78 0.05
N ARG A 57 -10.31 0.78 0.33
CA ARG A 57 -9.26 0.30 -0.59
C ARG A 57 -8.10 -0.32 0.18
N VAL A 58 -7.43 -1.27 -0.45
CA VAL A 58 -6.14 -1.78 0.03
C VAL A 58 -5.04 -0.91 -0.55
N VAL A 59 -4.08 -0.52 0.29
CA VAL A 59 -2.90 0.23 -0.11
C VAL A 59 -1.66 -0.59 0.18
N ARG A 60 -0.84 -0.79 -0.85
CA ARG A 60 0.46 -1.45 -0.75
C ARG A 60 1.56 -0.39 -0.75
N TYR A 61 2.35 -0.36 0.31
CA TYR A 61 3.64 0.31 0.30
C TYR A 61 4.74 -0.73 0.14
N ALA A 62 5.68 -0.50 -0.77
CA ALA A 62 6.85 -1.36 -0.94
C ALA A 62 8.12 -0.52 -1.06
N GLU A 63 9.15 -0.84 -0.29
CA GLU A 63 10.50 -0.26 -0.39
C GLU A 63 11.53 -1.37 -0.60
N PRO A 64 12.67 -1.12 -1.27
CA PRO A 64 13.77 -2.07 -1.27
C PRO A 64 14.25 -2.37 0.15
N GLN A 65 14.84 -3.55 0.39
CA GLN A 65 15.47 -3.86 1.68
C GLN A 65 16.60 -2.88 2.05
N SER A 66 17.26 -2.30 1.04
CA SER A 66 18.34 -1.34 1.20
C SER A 66 17.95 0.03 0.64
N GLY A 67 17.77 1.00 1.53
CA GLY A 67 17.31 2.35 1.17
C GLY A 67 15.81 2.42 0.87
N THR A 68 15.37 3.57 0.38
CA THR A 68 13.95 3.84 0.06
C THR A 68 13.74 4.37 -1.37
N SER A 69 14.80 4.41 -2.17
CA SER A 69 14.73 4.83 -3.57
C SER A 69 13.98 3.77 -4.38
N GLY A 70 13.01 4.19 -5.20
CA GLY A 70 12.13 3.25 -5.91
C GLY A 70 10.99 2.68 -5.06
N ALA A 71 10.66 3.33 -3.94
CA ALA A 71 9.48 2.96 -3.17
C ALA A 71 8.21 3.12 -4.02
N ALA A 72 7.26 2.20 -3.86
CA ALA A 72 5.98 2.20 -4.54
C ALA A 72 4.83 2.34 -3.53
N LEU A 73 3.78 3.05 -3.95
CA LEU A 73 2.53 3.19 -3.24
C LEU A 73 1.37 2.88 -4.20
N ASP A 74 0.82 1.69 -4.08
CA ASP A 74 -0.22 1.16 -4.97
C ASP A 74 -1.59 1.16 -4.28
N PHE A 75 -2.61 1.69 -4.95
CA PHE A 75 -3.99 1.77 -4.45
C PHE A 75 -4.91 0.82 -5.24
N ALA A 76 -5.52 -0.13 -4.54
CA ALA A 76 -6.45 -1.10 -5.13
C ALA A 76 -7.86 -0.97 -4.52
N ARG A 77 -8.86 -0.74 -5.37
CA ARG A 77 -10.29 -0.83 -5.01
C ARG A 77 -10.62 -2.23 -4.51
N VAL A 78 -11.41 -2.34 -3.44
CA VAL A 78 -11.88 -3.65 -2.93
C VAL A 78 -13.40 -3.76 -2.81
N ASP A 79 -14.16 -2.73 -3.22
CA ASP A 79 -15.60 -2.86 -3.35
C ASP A 79 -15.94 -3.81 -4.50
N GLY A 80 -16.64 -4.89 -4.14
CA GLY A 80 -16.86 -6.06 -4.98
C GLY A 80 -16.19 -7.34 -4.45
N ALA A 81 -15.26 -7.24 -3.50
CA ALA A 81 -14.57 -8.40 -2.93
C ALA A 81 -15.41 -9.19 -1.90
N THR A 82 -16.66 -9.52 -2.24
CA THR A 82 -17.51 -10.42 -1.46
C THR A 82 -17.72 -11.74 -2.22
N GLY A 83 -17.42 -12.87 -1.57
CA GLY A 83 -17.61 -14.20 -2.15
C GLY A 83 -16.75 -14.45 -3.41
N PRO A 84 -17.30 -15.08 -4.48
CA PRO A 84 -16.53 -15.45 -5.69
C PRO A 84 -16.02 -14.26 -6.52
N GLN A 85 -16.31 -13.02 -6.12
CA GLN A 85 -15.85 -11.78 -6.76
C GLN A 85 -14.62 -11.19 -6.04
N ALA A 86 -13.82 -12.02 -5.40
CA ALA A 86 -12.58 -11.59 -4.75
C ALA A 86 -11.64 -10.92 -5.76
N GLY A 87 -11.34 -9.64 -5.57
CA GLY A 87 -10.28 -8.93 -6.28
C GLY A 87 -8.92 -9.44 -5.81
N ALA A 88 -8.04 -9.78 -6.75
CA ALA A 88 -6.67 -10.16 -6.44
C ALA A 88 -5.78 -8.91 -6.32
N VAL A 89 -4.99 -8.83 -5.26
CA VAL A 89 -3.92 -7.82 -5.13
C VAL A 89 -2.59 -8.49 -5.48
N VAL A 90 -1.90 -7.98 -6.48
CA VAL A 90 -0.53 -8.42 -6.80
C VAL A 90 0.40 -7.78 -5.77
N VAL A 91 0.95 -8.63 -4.89
CA VAL A 91 1.81 -8.18 -3.78
C VAL A 91 3.28 -8.10 -4.19
N ASP A 92 3.67 -8.60 -5.38
CA ASP A 92 5.05 -8.52 -5.88
C ASP A 92 5.09 -8.66 -7.41
N ARG A 93 6.08 -8.04 -8.09
CA ARG A 93 6.26 -8.10 -9.55
C ARG A 93 7.73 -8.18 -9.98
#